data_AF-A0A2G9TFN5-F1
#
_entry.id   AF-A0A2G9TFN5-F1
#
_cell.length_a   1.000
_cell.length_b   1.000
_cell.length_c   1.000
_cell.angle_alpha   90.00
_cell.angle_beta   90.00
_cell.angle_gamma   90.00
#
_symmetry.space_group_name_H-M   'P 1'
#
loop_
_entity.id
_entity.type
_entity.pdbx_description
1 polymer ?
#
loop_
_entity_poly.entity_id
_entity_poly.type
_entity_poly.pdbx_seq_one_letter_code
_entity_poly.pdbx_strand_id
1 'polypeptide(L)'
;NMGAYKYMQEIWRKKQSDVMRYILRIRTWQYRQLSAVHRVSRPTRPEKARRMGYRAKQGYCIYRVRVRRGNRKRPVTKGQTYGKPKTHGVNELKLARSKQAIAE
;
A
#
# COMPACT_ATOMS: atom_id res chain seq x y z
N ASN A 1 12.13 -10.21 -28.43
CA ASN A 1 11.59 -8.84 -28.64
C ASN A 1 11.10 -8.23 -27.34
N MET A 2 11.69 -7.11 -26.93
CA MET A 2 11.45 -6.47 -25.63
C MET A 2 10.22 -5.55 -25.69
N GLY A 3 9.08 -5.98 -25.15
CA GLY A 3 7.83 -5.21 -25.19
C GLY A 3 7.81 -4.01 -24.23
N ALA A 4 6.95 -3.01 -24.50
CA ALA A 4 6.84 -1.77 -23.72
C ALA A 4 6.72 -1.98 -22.19
N TYR A 5 6.01 -3.03 -21.76
CA TYR A 5 5.86 -3.37 -20.34
C TYR A 5 7.16 -3.77 -19.65
N LYS A 6 8.14 -4.29 -20.39
CA LYS A 6 9.46 -4.60 -19.84
C LYS A 6 10.19 -3.32 -19.45
N TYR A 7 10.17 -2.29 -20.30
CA TYR A 7 10.75 -0.97 -19.99
C TYR A 7 10.05 -0.30 -18.82
N MET A 8 8.71 -0.34 -18.78
CA MET A 8 7.95 0.16 -17.63
C MET A 8 8.36 -0.52 -16.33
N GLN A 9 8.55 -1.85 -16.36
CA GLN A 9 9.02 -2.59 -15.19
C GLN A 9 10.41 -2.15 -14.74
N GLU A 10 11.36 -1.94 -15.67
CA GLU A 10 12.72 -1.51 -15.32
C GLU A 10 12.75 -0.10 -14.72
N ILE A 11 11.93 0.83 -15.23
CA ILE A 11 11.75 2.16 -14.61
C ILE A 11 11.25 2.01 -13.16
N TRP A 12 10.26 1.14 -12.93
CA TRP A 12 9.73 0.89 -11.59
C TRP A 12 10.65 0.11 -10.65
N ARG A 13 11.72 -0.53 -11.16
CA ARG A 13 12.77 -1.15 -10.34
C ARG A 13 13.68 -0.08 -9.73
N LYS A 14 14.05 0.95 -10.50
CA LYS A 14 14.91 2.05 -10.06
C LYS A 14 14.12 3.18 -9.37
N LYS A 15 13.43 2.86 -8.26
CA LYS A 15 12.54 3.83 -7.56
C LYS A 15 13.24 5.04 -6.93
N GLN A 16 14.55 4.93 -6.69
CA GLN A 16 15.35 6.00 -6.09
C GLN A 16 15.89 7.00 -7.10
N SER A 17 15.73 6.76 -8.42
CA SER A 17 16.10 7.73 -9.46
C SER A 17 15.30 9.03 -9.31
N ASP A 18 15.86 10.14 -9.78
CA ASP A 18 15.26 11.46 -9.60
C ASP A 18 13.89 11.55 -10.26
N VAL A 19 13.76 10.99 -11.47
CA VAL A 19 12.48 10.89 -12.20
C VAL A 19 11.42 10.16 -11.36
N MET A 20 11.75 8.99 -10.81
CA MET A 20 10.78 8.22 -10.04
C MET A 20 10.45 8.89 -8.71
N ARG A 21 11.44 9.47 -8.03
CA ARG A 21 11.25 10.19 -6.77
C ARG A 21 10.33 11.39 -6.96
N TYR A 22 10.51 12.16 -8.02
CA TYR A 22 9.65 13.28 -8.40
C TYR A 22 8.21 12.84 -8.64
N ILE A 23 8.00 11.85 -9.52
CA ILE A 23 6.67 11.33 -9.84
C ILE A 23 5.97 10.77 -8.58
N LEU A 24 6.70 10.01 -7.75
CA LEU A 24 6.15 9.43 -6.53
C LEU A 24 5.80 10.48 -5.48
N ARG A 25 6.57 11.57 -5.38
CA ARG A 25 6.30 12.67 -4.45
C ARG A 25 4.99 13.38 -4.80
N ILE A 26 4.79 13.73 -6.06
CA ILE A 26 3.56 14.38 -6.55
C ILE A 26 2.35 13.46 -6.33
N ARG A 27 2.46 12.19 -6.72
CA ARG A 27 1.40 11.19 -6.50
C ARG A 27 1.04 11.05 -5.04
N THR A 28 2.03 10.94 -4.16
CA THR A 28 1.79 10.79 -2.71
C THR A 28 1.15 12.04 -2.11
N TRP A 29 1.46 13.24 -2.62
CA TRP A 29 0.74 14.46 -2.25
C TRP A 29 -0.74 14.39 -2.67
N GLN A 30 -1.02 14.07 -3.93
CA GLN A 30 -2.40 13.93 -4.43
C GLN A 30 -3.19 12.89 -3.61
N TYR A 31 -2.60 11.73 -3.34
CA TYR A 31 -3.29 10.65 -2.61
C TYR A 31 -3.61 11.00 -1.15
N ARG A 32 -2.91 11.96 -0.56
CA ARG A 32 -3.22 12.42 0.81
C ARG A 32 -4.50 13.25 0.86
N GLN A 33 -4.84 13.94 -0.23
CA GLN A 33 -6.06 14.75 -0.35
C GLN A 33 -7.32 13.92 -0.60
N LEU A 34 -7.15 12.70 -1.11
CA LEU A 34 -8.28 11.79 -1.39
C LEU A 34 -8.73 11.03 -0.14
N SER A 35 -9.93 10.44 -0.22
CA SER A 35 -10.49 9.55 0.80
C SER A 35 -9.59 8.32 1.05
N ALA A 36 -9.79 7.67 2.21
CA ALA A 36 -8.98 6.52 2.58
C ALA A 36 -9.13 5.33 1.62
N VAL A 37 -10.34 5.13 1.08
CA VAL A 37 -10.69 4.20 0.01
C VAL A 37 -11.24 5.05 -1.14
N HIS A 38 -10.61 4.98 -2.30
CA HIS A 38 -10.95 5.81 -3.46
C HIS A 38 -10.92 4.99 -4.75
N ARG A 39 -12.00 5.05 -5.54
CA ARG A 39 -12.08 4.38 -6.85
C ARG A 39 -11.21 5.12 -7.87
N VAL A 40 -10.38 4.40 -8.61
CA VAL A 40 -9.56 4.97 -9.69
C VAL A 40 -10.03 4.44 -11.04
N SER A 41 -10.06 5.32 -12.04
CA SER A 41 -10.52 4.97 -13.39
C SER A 41 -9.57 4.02 -14.13
N ARG A 42 -8.26 4.11 -13.86
CA ARG A 42 -7.23 3.31 -14.54
C ARG A 42 -6.08 2.93 -13.58
N PRO A 43 -5.40 1.80 -13.81
CA PRO A 43 -4.27 1.39 -12.97
C PRO A 43 -3.13 2.41 -13.07
N THR A 44 -2.56 2.79 -11.93
CA THR A 44 -1.34 3.62 -11.90
C THR A 44 -0.13 2.87 -12.48
N ARG A 45 -0.16 1.54 -12.42
CA ARG A 45 0.87 0.63 -12.95
C ARG A 45 0.22 -0.44 -13.84
N PRO A 46 -0.05 -0.14 -15.12
CA PRO A 46 -0.67 -1.08 -16.05
C PRO A 46 0.09 -2.40 -16.17
N GLU A 47 1.43 -2.36 -16.17
CA GLU A 47 2.31 -3.52 -16.31
C GLU A 47 2.22 -4.46 -15.10
N LYS A 48 2.16 -3.89 -13.89
CA LYS A 48 2.03 -4.67 -12.65
C LYS A 48 0.60 -5.18 -12.48
N ALA A 49 -0.40 -4.36 -12.79
CA ALA A 49 -1.80 -4.77 -12.73
C ALA A 49 -2.06 -5.98 -13.65
N ARG A 50 -1.55 -5.94 -14.89
CA ARG A 50 -1.72 -7.05 -15.85
C ARG A 50 -1.07 -8.35 -15.36
N ARG A 51 0.09 -8.26 -14.71
CA ARG A 51 0.74 -9.42 -14.06
C ARG A 51 -0.10 -10.01 -12.92
N MET A 52 -0.86 -9.18 -12.20
CA MET A 52 -1.75 -9.62 -11.12
C MET A 52 -3.13 -10.07 -11.64
N GLY A 53 -3.33 -10.18 -12.95
CA GLY A 53 -4.58 -10.68 -13.55
C GLY A 53 -5.56 -9.60 -14.01
N TYR A 54 -5.24 -8.31 -13.87
CA TYR A 54 -6.10 -7.25 -14.42
C TYR A 54 -6.18 -7.33 -15.94
N ARG A 55 -7.41 -7.24 -16.47
CA ARG A 55 -7.69 -7.05 -17.89
C ARG A 55 -8.52 -5.77 -18.04
N ALA A 56 -8.23 -5.00 -19.08
CA ALA A 56 -9.01 -3.81 -19.43
C ALA A 56 -10.32 -4.21 -20.11
N LYS A 57 -11.24 -4.80 -19.34
CA LYS A 57 -12.59 -5.18 -19.77
C LYS A 57 -13.58 -4.74 -18.71
N GLN A 58 -14.85 -4.61 -19.10
CA GLN A 58 -15.92 -4.29 -18.15
C GLN A 58 -15.98 -5.35 -17.03
N GLY A 59 -16.36 -4.92 -15.82
CA GLY A 59 -16.35 -5.75 -14.61
C GLY A 59 -15.06 -5.68 -13.80
N TYR A 60 -13.93 -5.21 -14.36
CA TYR A 60 -12.71 -4.97 -13.57
C TYR A 60 -12.73 -3.57 -12.98
N CYS A 61 -12.62 -3.48 -11.66
CA CYS A 61 -12.51 -2.21 -10.94
C CYS A 61 -11.16 -2.13 -10.21
N ILE A 62 -10.66 -0.90 -10.03
CA ILE A 62 -9.45 -0.66 -9.25
C ILE A 62 -9.77 0.38 -8.18
N TYR A 63 -9.40 0.05 -6.96
CA TYR A 63 -9.48 0.95 -5.82
C TYR A 63 -8.07 1.24 -5.29
N ARG A 64 -7.92 2.44 -4.73
CA ARG A 64 -6.74 2.87 -4.00
C ARG A 64 -7.12 2.94 -2.53
N VAL A 65 -6.33 2.27 -1.70
CA VAL A 65 -6.53 2.22 -0.25
C VAL A 65 -5.27 2.70 0.46
N ARG A 66 -5.44 3.53 1.51
CA ARG A 66 -4.33 3.95 2.38
C ARG A 66 -4.41 3.25 3.74
N VAL A 67 -3.28 2.72 4.20
CA VAL A 67 -3.14 2.12 5.53
C VAL A 67 -2.07 2.88 6.30
N ARG A 68 -2.34 3.20 7.57
CA ARG A 68 -1.39 3.90 8.44
C ARG A 68 -0.09 3.08 8.60
N ARG A 69 1.06 3.76 8.52
CA ARG A 69 2.37 3.14 8.77
C ARG A 69 2.56 2.84 10.26
N GLY A 70 3.63 2.11 10.59
CA GLY A 70 3.93 1.67 11.96
C GLY A 70 3.31 0.33 12.35
N ASN A 71 3.57 -0.03 13.60
CA ASN A 71 2.99 -1.17 14.32
C ASN A 71 1.63 -0.79 14.92
N ARG A 72 0.94 -1.73 15.57
CA ARG A 72 -0.31 -1.43 16.26
C ARG A 72 -0.10 -1.46 17.76
N LYS A 73 -0.70 -0.48 18.43
CA LYS A 73 -0.80 -0.47 19.89
C LYS A 73 -1.96 -1.36 20.32
N ARG A 74 -1.82 -2.10 21.42
CA ARG A 74 -2.95 -2.81 22.03
C ARG A 74 -4.03 -1.80 22.49
N PRO A 75 -5.32 -2.02 22.20
CA PRO A 75 -6.38 -1.20 22.73
C PRO A 75 -6.59 -1.54 24.22
N VAL A 76 -5.92 -0.80 25.10
CA VAL A 76 -6.09 -0.90 26.55
C VAL A 76 -6.19 0.49 27.16
N THR A 77 -7.07 0.65 28.15
CA THR A 77 -7.23 1.90 28.90
C THR A 77 -5.94 2.22 29.64
N LYS A 78 -5.35 3.39 29.39
CA LYS A 78 -4.11 3.87 30.05
C LYS A 78 -2.92 2.90 30.01
N GLY A 79 -2.89 1.91 29.12
CA GLY A 79 -1.83 0.90 29.06
C GLY A 79 -1.99 -0.27 30.05
N GLN A 80 -3.12 -0.37 30.74
CA GLN A 80 -3.37 -1.39 31.77
C GLN A 80 -3.84 -2.69 31.12
N THR A 81 -2.98 -3.70 31.07
CA THR A 81 -3.29 -5.03 30.49
C THR A 81 -3.79 -6.06 31.50
N TYR A 82 -3.42 -5.89 32.78
CA TYR A 82 -3.61 -6.86 33.88
C TYR A 82 -3.05 -8.27 33.57
N GLY A 83 -3.08 -9.18 34.55
CA GLY A 83 -2.60 -10.56 34.39
C GLY A 83 -1.08 -10.72 34.43
N LYS A 84 -0.55 -11.78 33.78
CA LYS A 84 0.87 -12.17 33.87
C LYS A 84 1.79 -11.23 33.08
N PRO A 85 3.04 -10.98 33.53
CA PRO A 85 3.98 -10.06 32.87
C PRO A 85 4.20 -10.31 31.36
N LYS A 86 4.10 -11.57 30.91
CA LYS A 86 4.21 -11.95 29.49
C LYS A 86 3.26 -11.16 28.57
N THR A 87 2.06 -10.81 29.04
CA THR A 87 1.05 -10.11 28.25
C THR A 87 1.08 -8.60 28.43
N HIS A 88 2.01 -8.02 29.18
CA HIS A 88 2.03 -6.58 29.49
C HIS A 88 2.52 -5.68 28.33
N GLY A 89 2.99 -6.26 27.22
CA GLY A 89 3.40 -5.50 26.04
C GLY A 89 2.25 -4.76 25.35
N VAL A 90 2.40 -3.44 25.16
CA VAL A 90 1.36 -2.57 24.58
C VAL A 90 1.78 -1.93 23.24
N ASN A 91 2.98 -1.38 23.11
CA ASN A 91 3.35 -0.50 21.99
C ASN A 91 4.04 -1.23 20.82
N GLU A 92 4.84 -2.25 21.08
CA GLU A 92 5.71 -2.90 20.08
C GLU A 92 5.09 -4.14 19.43
N LEU A 93 3.75 -4.24 19.46
CA LEU A 93 3.04 -5.37 18.89
C LEU A 93 3.01 -5.29 17.36
N LYS A 94 3.51 -6.35 16.72
CA LYS A 94 3.43 -6.52 15.28
C LYS A 94 2.13 -7.25 14.94
N LEU A 95 1.41 -6.76 13.94
CA LEU A 95 0.24 -7.47 13.42
C LEU A 95 0.71 -8.71 12.65
N ALA A 96 0.01 -9.83 12.81
CA ALA A 96 0.29 -11.05 12.06
C ALA A 96 0.11 -10.89 10.54
N ARG A 97 -0.87 -10.07 10.12
CA ARG A 97 -1.16 -9.79 8.71
C ARG A 97 -0.31 -8.64 8.17
N SER A 98 0.06 -8.74 6.90
CA SER A 98 0.75 -7.66 6.18
C SER A 98 -0.18 -6.46 5.97
N LYS A 99 0.38 -5.25 5.77
CA LYS A 99 -0.41 -4.05 5.46
C LYS A 99 -1.16 -4.15 4.13
N GLN A 100 -0.66 -4.96 3.20
CA GLN A 100 -1.36 -5.22 1.94
C GLN A 100 -2.63 -6.02 2.20
N ALA A 101 -2.57 -7.07 3.02
CA ALA A 101 -3.73 -7.87 3.40
C ALA A 101 -4.74 -7.14 4.32
N ILE A 102 -4.38 -5.97 4.87
CA ILE A 102 -5.31 -5.07 5.57
C ILE A 102 -6.01 -4.12 4.58
N ALA A 103 -5.36 -3.85 3.45
CA ALA A 103 -5.86 -2.94 2.43
C ALA A 103 -6.76 -3.64 1.40
N GLU A 104 -6.51 -4.93 1.16
CA GLU A 104 -7.36 -5.87 0.42
C GLU A 104 -8.64 -6.17 1.22
#